data_AF-A0A2V7MGC3-F1
#
_entry.id   AF-A0A2V7MGC3-F1
#
_cell.length_a   1.000
_cell.length_b   1.000
_cell.length_c   1.000
_cell.angle_alpha   90.00
_cell.angle_beta   90.00
_cell.angle_gamma   90.00
#
_symmetry.space_group_name_H-M   'P 1'
#
loop_
_entity.id
_entity.type
_entity.pdbx_description
1 polymer ?
#
loop_
_entity_poly.entity_id
_entity_poly.type
_entity_poly.pdbx_seq_one_letter_code
_entity_poly.pdbx_strand_id
1 'polypeptide(L)'
;FKVFARLHPSQGFPSVSLVVLGVLSILAGFVSLGMVIDALITTRILVQFIGQIGAVTLLRRRVPDMPRPYRMWLYPVPSLVALLGWIFIFATTPPLVVAFGLGALVLGVVCFGAWSWKGRTWPFDARDPGERTVTPY
;
A
#
# COMPACT_ATOMS: atom_id res chain seq x y z
N PHE A 1 4.56 11.74 9.92
CA PHE A 1 4.09 10.59 10.73
C PHE A 1 4.01 10.82 12.24
N LYS A 2 4.59 11.88 12.85
CA LYS A 2 4.52 12.11 14.32
C LYS A 2 3.11 12.24 14.92
N VAL A 3 2.12 12.67 14.13
CA VAL A 3 0.74 12.90 14.58
C VAL A 3 -0.04 11.58 14.77
N PHE A 4 0.15 10.60 13.88
CA PHE A 4 -0.50 9.28 13.95
C PHE A 4 0.17 8.32 14.95
N ALA A 5 1.41 8.63 15.36
CA ALA A 5 2.14 7.90 16.39
C ALA A 5 1.81 8.37 17.81
N ARG A 6 0.90 9.34 17.99
CA ARG A 6 0.41 9.72 19.33
C ARG A 6 -0.44 8.59 19.89
N LEU A 7 0.18 7.86 20.81
CA LEU A 7 -0.46 6.82 21.60
C LEU A 7 -1.26 7.47 22.75
N HIS A 8 -2.38 6.85 23.11
CA HIS A 8 -3.12 7.21 24.31
C HIS A 8 -2.20 7.06 25.54
N PRO A 9 -2.12 8.05 26.45
CA PRO A 9 -1.17 8.05 27.56
C PRO A 9 -1.26 6.83 28.49
N SER A 10 -2.44 6.20 28.59
CA SER A 10 -2.68 5.09 29.54
C SER A 10 -2.92 3.71 28.92
N GLN A 11 -3.19 3.61 27.60
CA GLN A 11 -3.67 2.35 26.97
C GLN A 11 -2.90 1.99 25.68
N GLY A 12 -1.92 2.80 25.27
CA GLY A 12 -1.01 2.44 24.18
C GLY A 12 -1.63 2.32 22.78
N PHE A 13 -2.91 2.69 22.59
CA PHE A 13 -3.54 2.69 21.27
C PHE A 13 -3.33 4.02 20.53
N PRO A 14 -3.12 4.01 19.20
CA PRO A 14 -2.96 5.23 18.41
C PRO A 14 -4.32 5.93 18.23
N SER A 15 -4.70 6.77 19.20
CA SER A 15 -6.02 7.40 19.27
C SER A 15 -6.37 8.21 18.02
N VAL A 16 -5.38 8.88 17.45
CA VAL A 16 -5.55 9.67 16.22
C VAL A 16 -5.90 8.78 15.04
N SER A 17 -5.21 7.65 14.88
CA SER A 17 -5.49 6.69 13.80
C SER A 17 -6.88 6.07 13.96
N LEU A 18 -7.32 5.81 15.20
CA LEU A 18 -8.63 5.26 15.49
C LEU A 18 -9.75 6.26 15.16
N VAL A 19 -9.61 7.53 15.54
CA VAL A 19 -10.58 8.58 15.19
C VAL A 19 -10.66 8.75 13.67
N VAL A 20 -9.52 8.81 12.99
CA VAL A 20 -9.49 8.96 11.53
C VAL A 20 -10.16 7.77 10.84
N LEU A 21 -9.85 6.53 11.27
CA LEU A 21 -10.50 5.34 10.74
C LEU A 21 -12.01 5.37 11.00
N GLY A 22 -12.44 5.73 12.21
CA GLY A 22 -13.85 5.84 12.57
C GLY A 22 -14.61 6.86 11.72
N VAL A 23 -14.04 8.05 11.51
CA VAL A 23 -14.63 9.07 10.62
C VAL A 23 -14.73 8.56 9.19
N LEU A 24 -13.66 7.94 8.66
CA LEU A 24 -13.70 7.35 7.31
C LEU A 24 -14.73 6.24 7.19
N SER A 25 -14.89 5.40 8.22
CA SER A 25 -15.92 4.35 8.27
C SER A 25 -17.34 4.92 8.29
N ILE A 26 -17.59 5.99 9.06
CA ILE A 26 -18.88 6.68 9.06
C ILE A 26 -19.19 7.25 7.67
N LEU A 27 -18.21 7.92 7.04
CA LEU A 27 -18.35 8.45 5.69
C LEU A 27 -18.59 7.34 4.66
N ALA A 28 -17.87 6.23 4.75
CA ALA A 28 -18.06 5.06 3.90
C ALA A 28 -19.44 4.40 4.10
N GLY A 29 -20.03 4.52 5.28
CA GLY A 29 -21.39 4.03 5.58
C GLY A 29 -22.50 4.71 4.77
N PHE A 30 -22.24 5.88 4.18
CA PHE A 30 -23.17 6.54 3.24
C PHE A 30 -23.08 5.97 1.82
N VAL A 31 -22.11 5.11 1.54
CA VAL A 31 -21.90 4.45 0.24
C VAL A 31 -22.40 3.00 0.36
N SER A 32 -22.88 2.41 -0.73
CA SER A 32 -23.32 1.01 -0.71
C SER A 32 -22.15 0.08 -0.36
N LEU A 33 -22.41 -0.89 0.51
CA LEU A 33 -21.40 -1.86 0.94
C LEU A 33 -20.77 -2.59 -0.25
N GLY A 34 -21.57 -2.92 -1.26
CA GLY A 34 -21.08 -3.52 -2.51
C GLY A 34 -20.04 -2.64 -3.18
N MET A 35 -20.31 -1.34 -3.36
CA MET A 35 -19.38 -0.40 -3.97
C MET A 35 -18.07 -0.25 -3.17
N VAL A 36 -18.16 -0.25 -1.83
CA VAL A 36 -16.97 -0.21 -0.96
C VAL A 36 -16.13 -1.47 -1.11
N ILE A 37 -16.77 -2.64 -1.07
CA ILE A 37 -16.10 -3.94 -1.24
C ILE A 37 -15.46 -4.04 -2.62
N ASP A 38 -16.19 -3.67 -3.67
CA ASP A 38 -15.75 -3.68 -5.05
C ASP A 38 -14.49 -2.82 -5.24
N ALA A 39 -14.53 -1.56 -4.79
CA ALA A 39 -13.37 -0.67 -4.85
C ALA A 39 -12.17 -1.23 -4.06
N LEU A 40 -12.41 -1.81 -2.89
CA LEU A 40 -11.36 -2.37 -2.03
C LEU A 40 -10.71 -3.61 -2.65
N ILE A 41 -11.50 -4.54 -3.21
CA ILE A 41 -11.01 -5.75 -3.88
C ILE A 41 -10.20 -5.36 -5.13
N THR A 42 -10.75 -4.52 -6.00
CA THR A 42 -10.06 -4.08 -7.23
C THR A 42 -8.74 -3.39 -6.91
N THR A 43 -8.72 -2.51 -5.91
CA THR A 43 -7.48 -1.83 -5.48
C THR A 43 -6.46 -2.83 -4.95
N ARG A 44 -6.88 -3.84 -4.17
CA ARG A 44 -5.98 -4.91 -3.68
C ARG A 44 -5.41 -5.75 -4.81
N ILE A 45 -6.20 -6.09 -5.83
CA ILE A 45 -5.71 -6.83 -6.99
C ILE A 45 -4.55 -6.09 -7.67
N LEU A 46 -4.73 -4.80 -7.92
CA LEU A 46 -3.71 -3.97 -8.56
C LEU A 46 -2.50 -3.73 -7.67
N VAL A 47 -2.69 -3.14 -6.50
CA VAL A 47 -1.58 -2.65 -5.66
C VAL A 47 -0.92 -3.80 -4.91
N GLN A 48 -1.73 -4.67 -4.29
CA GLN A 48 -1.22 -5.69 -3.39
C GLN A 48 -0.86 -6.98 -4.09
N PHE A 49 -1.62 -7.46 -5.08
CA PHE A 49 -1.26 -8.71 -5.73
C PHE A 49 -0.33 -8.50 -6.92
N ILE A 50 -0.77 -7.75 -7.93
CA ILE A 50 0.04 -7.48 -9.14
C ILE A 50 1.26 -6.63 -8.78
N GLY A 51 1.05 -5.51 -8.07
CA GLY A 51 2.10 -4.59 -7.66
C GLY A 51 3.17 -5.25 -6.79
N GLN A 52 2.79 -6.08 -5.81
CA GLN A 52 3.74 -6.79 -4.96
C GLN A 52 4.52 -7.87 -5.72
N ILE A 53 3.89 -8.60 -6.65
CA ILE A 53 4.60 -9.57 -7.50
C ILE A 53 5.66 -8.84 -8.34
N GLY A 54 5.30 -7.71 -8.94
CA GLY A 54 6.22 -6.84 -9.67
C GLY A 54 7.35 -6.32 -8.79
N ALA A 55 7.02 -5.81 -7.59
CA ALA A 55 7.98 -5.27 -6.64
C ALA A 55 9.00 -6.33 -6.17
N VAL A 56 8.55 -7.54 -5.83
CA VAL A 56 9.45 -8.64 -5.44
C VAL A 56 10.32 -9.08 -6.62
N THR A 57 9.78 -9.14 -7.82
CA THR A 57 10.54 -9.49 -9.03
C THR A 57 11.60 -8.44 -9.34
N LEU A 58 11.25 -7.16 -9.23
CA LEU A 58 12.19 -6.05 -9.39
C LEU A 58 13.26 -6.04 -8.28
N LEU A 59 12.88 -6.28 -7.02
CA LEU A 59 13.79 -6.36 -5.89
C LEU A 59 14.80 -7.48 -6.07
N ARG A 60 14.36 -8.66 -6.52
CA ARG A 60 15.25 -9.81 -6.80
C ARG A 60 16.24 -9.53 -7.93
N ARG A 61 15.88 -8.67 -8.89
CA ARG A 61 16.77 -8.23 -9.98
C ARG A 61 17.75 -7.14 -9.54
N ARG A 62 17.31 -6.20 -8.71
CA ARG A 62 18.12 -5.04 -8.27
C ARG A 62 19.03 -5.33 -7.09
N VAL A 63 18.63 -6.21 -6.17
CA VAL A 63 19.37 -6.53 -4.94
C VAL A 63 19.47 -8.05 -4.78
N PRO A 64 20.26 -8.73 -5.63
CA PRO A 64 20.34 -10.19 -5.62
C PRO A 64 20.95 -10.74 -4.32
N ASP A 65 21.90 -10.03 -3.70
CA ASP A 65 22.68 -10.53 -2.55
C ASP A 65 22.00 -10.32 -1.19
N MET A 66 20.79 -9.76 -1.16
CA MET A 66 20.04 -9.57 0.09
C MET A 66 19.71 -10.94 0.74
N PRO A 67 19.95 -11.14 2.05
CA PRO A 67 19.57 -12.38 2.73
C PRO A 67 18.06 -12.59 2.63
N ARG A 68 17.64 -13.77 2.15
CA ARG A 68 16.22 -14.10 1.88
C ARG A 68 15.74 -15.17 2.88
N PRO A 69 15.04 -14.79 3.97
CA PRO A 69 14.56 -15.74 4.97
C PRO A 69 13.57 -16.75 4.38
N TYR A 70 12.77 -16.32 3.41
CA TYR A 70 11.75 -17.14 2.74
C TYR A 70 12.11 -17.35 1.26
N ARG A 71 12.20 -18.63 0.86
CA ARG A 71 12.49 -19.04 -0.53
C ARG A 71 11.20 -19.50 -1.21
N MET A 72 10.94 -19.00 -2.42
CA MET A 72 9.86 -19.51 -3.27
C MET A 72 10.37 -20.73 -4.02
N TRP A 73 9.77 -21.90 -3.78
CA TRP A 73 10.06 -23.12 -4.52
C TRP A 73 9.66 -22.94 -6.00
N LEU A 74 10.52 -23.34 -6.94
CA LEU A 74 10.35 -23.12 -8.39
C LEU A 74 10.23 -21.65 -8.83
N TYR A 75 10.77 -20.69 -8.08
CA TYR A 75 10.78 -19.29 -8.52
C TYR A 75 11.40 -19.14 -9.93
N PRO A 76 10.77 -18.44 -10.89
CA PRO A 76 9.59 -17.55 -10.75
C PRO A 76 8.23 -18.16 -11.13
N VAL A 77 8.12 -19.48 -11.32
CA VAL A 77 6.90 -20.12 -11.85
C VAL A 77 5.65 -19.79 -11.02
N PRO A 78 5.63 -19.98 -9.68
CA PRO A 78 4.44 -19.67 -8.89
C PRO A 78 4.03 -18.19 -8.98
N SER A 79 5.00 -17.29 -9.03
CA SER A 79 4.72 -15.84 -9.15
C SER A 79 4.14 -15.47 -10.50
N LEU A 80 4.57 -16.12 -11.59
CA LEU A 80 4.02 -15.88 -12.92
C LEU A 80 2.60 -16.43 -13.05
N VAL A 81 2.34 -17.63 -12.51
CA VAL A 81 0.99 -18.21 -12.48
C VAL A 81 0.05 -17.31 -11.68
N ALA A 82 0.48 -16.84 -10.50
CA ALA A 82 -0.31 -15.89 -9.71
C ALA A 82 -0.55 -14.58 -10.47
N LEU A 83 0.47 -14.02 -11.13
CA LEU A 83 0.33 -12.79 -11.91
C LEU A 83 -0.71 -12.94 -13.03
N LEU A 84 -0.65 -14.04 -13.77
CA LEU A 84 -1.61 -14.34 -14.83
C LEU A 84 -3.03 -14.49 -14.26
N GLY A 85 -3.18 -15.20 -13.13
CA GLY A 85 -4.46 -15.34 -12.45
C GLY A 85 -5.05 -14.00 -12.00
N TRP A 86 -4.24 -13.12 -11.40
CA TRP A 86 -4.70 -11.81 -10.96
C TRP A 86 -5.03 -10.87 -12.13
N ILE A 87 -4.25 -10.91 -13.21
CA ILE A 87 -4.56 -10.18 -14.45
C ILE A 87 -5.88 -10.68 -15.04
N PHE A 88 -6.11 -11.99 -15.07
CA PHE A 88 -7.35 -12.58 -15.56
C PHE A 88 -8.57 -12.14 -14.73
N ILE A 89 -8.46 -12.19 -13.40
CA ILE A 89 -9.52 -11.72 -12.50
C ILE A 89 -9.80 -10.23 -12.74
N PHE A 90 -8.75 -9.41 -12.85
CA PHE A 90 -8.91 -7.98 -13.11
C PHE A 90 -9.56 -7.71 -14.47
N ALA A 91 -9.16 -8.44 -15.51
CA ALA A 91 -9.70 -8.29 -16.87
C ALA A 91 -11.16 -8.76 -17.00
N THR A 92 -11.57 -9.75 -16.19
CA THR A 92 -12.96 -10.25 -16.16
C THR A 92 -13.85 -9.51 -15.16
N THR A 93 -13.28 -8.59 -14.38
CA THR A 93 -14.03 -7.74 -13.44
C THR A 93 -14.92 -6.74 -14.22
N PRO A 94 -16.18 -6.51 -13.82
CA PRO A 94 -17.06 -5.56 -14.48
C PRO A 94 -16.41 -4.16 -14.60
N PRO A 95 -16.54 -3.46 -15.75
CA PRO A 95 -15.88 -2.17 -15.97
C PRO A 95 -16.20 -1.11 -14.90
N LEU A 96 -17.43 -1.13 -14.38
CA LEU A 96 -17.88 -0.24 -13.31
C LEU A 96 -17.08 -0.47 -12.02
N VAL A 97 -16.84 -1.74 -11.65
CA VAL A 97 -16.03 -2.11 -10.49
C VAL A 97 -14.57 -1.70 -10.67
N VAL A 98 -14.03 -1.92 -11.88
CA VAL A 98 -12.69 -1.45 -12.25
C VAL A 98 -12.57 0.06 -12.12
N ALA A 99 -13.56 0.81 -12.62
CA ALA A 99 -13.59 2.27 -12.55
C ALA A 99 -13.62 2.77 -11.10
N PHE A 100 -14.41 2.14 -10.22
CA PHE A 100 -14.43 2.51 -8.80
C PHE A 100 -13.10 2.23 -8.10
N GLY A 101 -12.49 1.07 -8.33
CA GLY A 101 -11.18 0.76 -7.76
C GLY A 101 -10.08 1.70 -8.25
N LEU A 102 -10.05 2.00 -9.55
CA LEU A 102 -9.11 2.96 -10.12
C LEU A 102 -9.37 4.38 -9.59
N GLY A 103 -10.63 4.79 -9.46
CA GLY A 103 -11.01 6.07 -8.87
C GLY A 103 -10.54 6.21 -7.42
N ALA A 104 -10.75 5.17 -6.61
CA ALA A 104 -10.27 5.12 -5.23
C ALA A 104 -8.72 5.14 -5.15
N LEU A 105 -8.04 4.43 -6.04
CA LEU A 105 -6.59 4.44 -6.14
C LEU A 105 -6.06 5.85 -6.50
N VAL A 106 -6.63 6.48 -7.51
CA VAL A 106 -6.27 7.85 -7.93
C VAL A 106 -6.51 8.83 -6.78
N LEU A 107 -7.66 8.73 -6.10
CA LEU A 107 -7.95 9.55 -4.92
C LEU A 107 -6.89 9.37 -3.84
N GLY A 108 -6.49 8.13 -3.55
CA GLY A 108 -5.41 7.82 -2.61
C GLY A 108 -4.08 8.46 -3.01
N VAL A 109 -3.70 8.37 -4.29
CA VAL A 109 -2.48 8.99 -4.84
C VAL A 109 -2.53 10.51 -4.73
N VAL A 110 -3.67 11.13 -5.07
CA VAL A 110 -3.86 12.59 -4.97
C VAL A 110 -3.79 13.06 -3.52
N CYS A 111 -4.50 12.39 -2.61
CA CYS A 111 -4.45 12.68 -1.17
C CYS A 111 -3.02 12.56 -0.62
N PHE A 112 -2.30 11.51 -1.01
CA PHE A 112 -0.90 11.33 -0.63
C PHE A 112 0.00 12.43 -1.21
N GLY A 113 -0.16 12.78 -2.48
CA GLY A 113 0.60 13.83 -3.16
C GLY A 113 0.39 15.20 -2.53
N ALA A 114 -0.86 15.59 -2.28
CA ALA A 114 -1.21 16.85 -1.62
C ALA A 114 -0.63 16.92 -0.21
N TRP A 115 -0.71 15.83 0.56
CA TRP A 115 -0.10 15.75 1.89
C TRP A 115 1.43 15.83 1.84
N SER A 116 2.06 15.08 0.92
CA SER A 116 3.51 15.03 0.75
C SER A 116 4.08 16.39 0.34
N TRP A 117 3.37 17.12 -0.55
CA TRP A 117 3.74 18.47 -0.96
C TRP A 117 3.67 19.46 0.21
N LYS A 118 2.58 19.42 1.00
CA LYS A 118 2.41 20.31 2.17
C LYS A 118 3.41 20.00 3.29
N GLY A 119 3.83 18.74 3.42
CA GLY A 119 4.81 18.30 4.41
C GLY A 119 6.28 18.47 3.99
N ARG A 120 6.57 18.75 2.71
CA ARG A 120 7.93 18.63 2.11
C ARG A 120 8.63 17.32 2.51
N THR A 121 7.87 16.24 2.66
CA THR A 121 8.38 14.91 3.05
C THR A 121 8.35 13.96 1.86
N TRP A 122 8.91 14.40 0.73
CA TRP A 122 8.87 13.61 -0.49
C TRP A 122 9.62 12.28 -0.27
N PRO A 123 8.95 11.12 -0.47
CA PRO A 123 9.52 9.83 -0.12
C PRO A 123 10.68 9.39 -1.03
N PHE A 124 10.81 10.03 -2.21
CA PHE A 124 11.87 9.74 -3.18
C PHE A 124 13.00 10.77 -3.14
N ASP A 125 12.98 11.72 -2.20
CA ASP A 125 14.18 12.53 -1.95
C ASP A 125 15.28 11.58 -1.49
N ALA A 126 16.37 11.55 -2.25
CA ALA A 126 17.56 10.80 -1.90
C ALA A 126 18.17 11.40 -0.63
N ARG A 127 17.69 10.97 0.54
CA ARG A 127 18.47 11.15 1.77
C ARG A 127 19.64 10.20 1.67
N ASP A 128 20.84 10.78 1.64
CA ASP A 128 22.09 10.03 1.69
C ASP A 128 22.06 9.00 2.82
N PRO A 129 22.41 7.72 2.55
CA PRO A 129 22.52 6.69 3.59
C PRO A 129 23.58 6.97 4.68
N GLY A 130 24.28 8.12 4.64
CA GLY A 130 25.44 8.44 5.48
C GLY A 130 25.16 9.09 6.84
N GLU A 131 23.95 9.57 7.12
CA GLU A 131 23.69 10.36 8.33
C GLU A 131 23.14 9.53 9.51
N ARG A 132 23.65 8.31 9.68
CA ARG A 132 23.66 7.64 10.99
C ARG A 132 25.05 7.78 11.58
N THR A 133 25.37 8.99 12.02
CA THR A 133 26.43 9.17 13.02
C THR A 133 26.01 8.39 14.25
N VAL A 134 26.65 7.24 14.42
CA VAL A 134 26.76 6.52 15.69
C VAL A 134 27.23 7.55 16.72
N THR A 135 26.37 7.96 17.64
CA THR A 135 26.81 8.66 18.86
C THR A 135 27.42 7.63 19.79
N PRO A 136 28.71 7.73 20.16
CA PRO A 136 29.27 6.95 21.23
C PRO A 136 28.84 7.57 22.57
N TYR A 137 28.11 6.82 23.39
CA TYR A 137 28.14 6.92 24.85
C TYR A 137 28.19 5.50 25.41
#